data_AF-A0A486XVR6-F1
#
_entry.id   AF-A0A486XVR6-F1
#
_cell.length_a   1.000
_cell.length_b   1.000
_cell.length_c   1.000
_cell.angle_alpha   90.00
_cell.angle_beta   90.00
_cell.angle_gamma   90.00
#
_symmetry.space_group_name_H-M   'P 1'
#
loop_
_entity.id
_entity.type
_entity.pdbx_description
1 polymer ?
#
loop_
_entity_poly.entity_id
_entity_poly.type
_entity_poly.pdbx_seq_one_letter_code
_entity_poly.pdbx_strand_id
1 'polypeptide(L)'
;MNEPHGFYGIYQVWLGNFVTADQGWEAMQLRNVPRKHSRFFYPYTRLGQRGLQRLNTLTEQAFCQKLAHMGCIPSSLLLGYSLTREYGDTGRVICEVSGYQYLYFGIEGILQHYIEPGFYEEVQLFFGDPLLLEICWYLLRSYKPLGLDHGDHPVMQFCQMVTSDSFSYPRLDS
;
A
#
# COMPACT_ATOMS: atom_id res chain seq x y z
N MET A 1 14.24 8.13 35.89
CA MET A 1 12.90 8.14 35.26
C MET A 1 12.92 7.04 34.23
N ASN A 2 12.17 5.97 34.46
CA ASN A 2 12.14 4.82 33.56
C ASN A 2 11.30 5.19 32.35
N GLU A 3 11.92 5.28 31.18
CA GLU A 3 11.19 5.25 29.92
C GLU A 3 10.51 3.88 29.80
N PRO A 4 9.19 3.81 29.51
CA PRO A 4 8.60 2.54 29.17
C PRO A 4 9.15 2.18 27.78
N HIS A 5 10.12 1.27 27.73
CA HIS A 5 10.42 0.47 26.54
C HIS A 5 9.20 -0.40 26.24
N GLY A 6 8.16 0.24 25.70
CA GLY A 6 7.07 -0.43 25.01
C GLY A 6 7.67 -1.05 23.77
N PHE A 7 8.18 -2.28 23.92
CA PHE A 7 8.44 -3.15 22.79
C PHE A 7 7.11 -3.29 22.05
N TYR A 8 6.91 -2.52 20.97
CA TYR A 8 5.86 -2.81 20.01
C TYR A 8 6.30 -4.12 19.34
N GLY A 9 5.96 -5.26 19.97
CA GLY A 9 6.08 -6.55 19.32
C GLY A 9 5.46 -6.44 17.93
N ILE A 10 6.15 -6.97 16.92
CA ILE A 10 5.66 -6.99 15.54
C ILE A 10 4.42 -7.89 15.54
N TYR A 11 3.25 -7.34 15.84
CA TYR A 11 1.99 -8.03 15.66
C TYR A 11 1.75 -8.07 14.16
N GLN A 12 2.17 -9.16 13.51
CA GLN A 12 1.69 -9.48 12.18
C GLN A 12 0.20 -9.78 12.30
N VAL A 13 -0.63 -8.80 11.97
CA VAL A 13 -2.08 -8.98 12.06
C VAL A 13 -2.59 -9.58 10.77
N TRP A 14 -3.11 -10.80 10.89
CA TRP A 14 -3.84 -11.46 9.83
C TRP A 14 -5.34 -11.15 9.94
N LEU A 15 -5.83 -10.39 8.98
CA LEU A 15 -7.24 -10.04 8.79
C LEU A 15 -7.98 -11.02 7.89
N GLY A 16 -7.30 -12.02 7.32
CA GLY A 16 -7.91 -12.93 6.33
C GLY A 16 -9.15 -13.68 6.81
N ASN A 17 -9.37 -13.80 8.12
CA ASN A 17 -10.59 -14.38 8.70
C ASN A 17 -11.85 -13.52 8.46
N PHE A 18 -11.69 -12.23 8.11
CA PHE A 18 -12.78 -11.30 7.81
C PHE A 18 -13.11 -11.22 6.31
N VAL A 19 -12.43 -12.01 5.47
CA VAL A 19 -12.74 -12.13 4.04
C VAL A 19 -14.07 -12.87 3.90
N THR A 20 -15.03 -12.28 3.18
CA THR A 20 -16.31 -12.93 2.92
C THR A 20 -16.14 -14.10 1.94
N ALA A 21 -17.11 -15.02 1.91
CA ALA A 21 -17.10 -16.12 0.94
C ALA A 21 -17.02 -15.61 -0.51
N ASP A 22 -17.77 -14.54 -0.84
CA ASP A 22 -17.77 -13.91 -2.15
C ASP A 22 -16.39 -13.35 -2.54
N GLN A 23 -15.75 -12.63 -1.62
CA GLN A 23 -14.39 -12.12 -1.83
C GLN A 23 -13.37 -13.26 -1.91
N GLY A 24 -13.60 -14.32 -1.13
CA GLY A 24 -12.83 -15.55 -1.16
C GLY A 24 -12.81 -16.17 -2.55
N TRP A 25 -14.00 -16.31 -3.14
CA TRP A 25 -14.23 -16.82 -4.49
C TRP A 25 -13.67 -15.89 -5.56
N GLU A 26 -13.92 -14.59 -5.44
CA GLU A 26 -13.39 -13.57 -6.35
C GLU A 26 -11.87 -13.66 -6.45
N ALA A 27 -11.15 -13.71 -5.32
CA ALA A 27 -9.69 -13.83 -5.31
C ALA A 27 -9.18 -15.10 -6.00
N MET A 28 -9.92 -16.21 -5.96
CA MET A 28 -9.55 -17.43 -6.68
C MET A 28 -9.72 -17.26 -8.19
N GLN A 29 -10.83 -16.64 -8.62
CA GLN A 29 -11.14 -16.41 -10.03
C GLN A 29 -10.18 -15.42 -10.68
N LEU A 30 -9.67 -14.45 -9.93
CA LEU A 30 -8.72 -13.47 -10.42
C LEU A 30 -7.53 -14.12 -11.12
N ARG A 31 -7.02 -15.28 -10.67
CA ARG A 31 -5.88 -15.94 -11.35
C ARG A 31 -6.12 -16.20 -12.85
N ASN A 32 -7.37 -16.37 -13.26
CA ASN A 32 -7.77 -16.66 -14.63
C ASN A 32 -8.22 -15.43 -15.43
N VAL A 33 -8.37 -14.27 -14.80
CA VAL A 33 -8.77 -13.03 -15.48
C VAL A 33 -7.61 -12.52 -16.34
N PRO A 34 -7.82 -12.26 -17.64
CA PRO A 34 -6.82 -11.62 -18.49
C PRO A 34 -6.46 -10.23 -17.96
N ARG A 35 -5.16 -9.96 -17.85
CA ARG A 35 -4.61 -8.70 -17.36
C ARG A 35 -3.40 -8.31 -18.19
N LYS A 36 -3.03 -7.03 -18.15
CA LYS A 36 -1.79 -6.58 -18.78
C LYS A 36 -0.59 -6.95 -17.92
N HIS A 37 -0.73 -6.98 -16.59
CA HIS A 37 0.36 -7.36 -15.68
C HIS A 37 -0.07 -8.31 -14.55
N SER A 38 0.81 -9.24 -14.19
CA SER A 38 0.54 -10.30 -13.20
C SER A 38 0.38 -9.80 -11.76
N ARG A 39 0.97 -8.63 -11.45
CA ARG A 39 0.97 -8.00 -10.12
C ARG A 39 -0.17 -7.00 -9.89
N PHE A 40 -1.09 -6.85 -10.84
CA PHE A 40 -2.21 -5.90 -10.77
C PHE A 40 -3.55 -6.63 -10.74
N PHE A 41 -3.84 -7.29 -9.62
CA PHE A 41 -5.14 -7.94 -9.43
C PHE A 41 -6.24 -6.93 -9.09
N TYR A 42 -5.92 -5.92 -8.28
CA TYR A 42 -6.88 -4.99 -7.69
C TYR A 42 -7.82 -4.31 -8.70
N PRO A 43 -7.35 -3.74 -9.84
CA PRO A 43 -8.23 -3.07 -10.80
C PRO A 43 -9.32 -3.97 -11.38
N TYR A 44 -9.11 -5.29 -11.35
CA TYR A 44 -10.00 -6.31 -11.88
C TYR A 44 -10.95 -6.89 -10.82
N THR A 45 -10.97 -6.30 -9.63
CA THR A 45 -11.90 -6.66 -8.56
C THR A 45 -13.10 -5.72 -8.51
N ARG A 46 -14.20 -6.14 -7.90
CA ARG A 46 -15.36 -5.30 -7.60
C ARG A 46 -14.98 -4.06 -6.78
N LEU A 47 -13.98 -4.20 -5.90
CA LEU A 47 -13.48 -3.08 -5.10
C LEU A 47 -12.69 -2.09 -5.96
N GLY A 48 -11.82 -2.59 -6.85
CA GLY A 48 -10.99 -1.77 -7.73
C GLY A 48 -11.73 -1.09 -8.88
N GLN A 49 -12.94 -1.54 -9.23
CA GLN A 49 -13.83 -0.82 -10.16
C GLN A 49 -14.15 0.60 -9.70
N ARG A 50 -14.02 0.88 -8.40
CA ARG A 50 -14.22 2.23 -7.83
C ARG A 50 -12.96 3.11 -7.91
N GLY A 51 -11.90 2.62 -8.56
CA GLY A 51 -10.61 3.28 -8.61
C GLY A 51 -9.74 3.03 -7.39
N LEU A 52 -8.60 3.72 -7.36
CA LEU A 52 -7.69 3.71 -6.23
C LEU A 52 -8.23 4.65 -5.15
N GLN A 53 -8.77 4.08 -4.07
CA GLN A 53 -9.37 4.87 -3.01
C GLN A 53 -9.13 4.23 -1.65
N ARG A 54 -9.30 5.04 -0.61
CA ARG A 54 -9.23 4.58 0.78
C ARG A 54 -10.24 3.43 1.02
N LEU A 55 -9.74 2.28 1.44
CA LEU A 55 -10.44 1.20 2.14
C LEU A 55 -11.20 1.73 3.38
N ASN A 56 -12.50 1.48 3.46
CA ASN A 56 -13.40 2.01 4.48
C ASN A 56 -13.95 0.93 5.42
N THR A 57 -13.57 -0.33 5.25
CA THR A 57 -14.07 -1.44 6.08
C THR A 57 -12.97 -2.46 6.39
N LEU A 58 -13.13 -3.19 7.50
CA LEU A 58 -12.24 -4.29 7.88
C LEU A 58 -12.21 -5.40 6.81
N THR A 59 -13.36 -5.63 6.17
CA THR A 59 -13.53 -6.60 5.08
C THR A 59 -12.77 -6.19 3.81
N GLU A 60 -12.71 -4.90 3.49
CA GLU A 60 -11.86 -4.38 2.40
C GLU A 60 -10.36 -4.51 2.74
N GLN A 61 -9.96 -4.23 3.98
CA GLN A 61 -8.59 -4.45 4.44
C GLN A 61 -8.19 -5.93 4.37
N ALA A 62 -9.05 -6.83 4.85
CA ALA A 62 -8.85 -8.28 4.77
C ALA A 62 -8.71 -8.78 3.34
N PHE A 63 -9.53 -8.28 2.43
CA PHE A 63 -9.46 -8.63 1.01
C PHE A 63 -8.17 -8.11 0.37
N CYS A 64 -7.79 -6.85 0.61
CA CYS A 64 -6.52 -6.30 0.15
C CYS A 64 -5.33 -7.05 0.75
N GLN A 65 -5.39 -7.53 1.99
CA GLN A 65 -4.35 -8.39 2.55
C GLN A 65 -4.21 -9.71 1.81
N LYS A 66 -5.32 -10.37 1.49
CA LYS A 66 -5.29 -11.58 0.68
C LYS A 66 -4.62 -11.34 -0.68
N LEU A 67 -4.96 -10.24 -1.36
CA LEU A 67 -4.38 -9.88 -2.66
C LEU A 67 -2.90 -9.47 -2.55
N ALA A 68 -2.52 -8.73 -1.51
CA ALA A 68 -1.13 -8.35 -1.24
C ALA A 68 -0.25 -9.60 -1.08
N HIS A 69 -0.74 -10.63 -0.38
CA HIS A 69 -0.08 -11.93 -0.25
C HIS A 69 -0.01 -12.74 -1.56
N MET A 70 -0.87 -12.42 -2.53
CA MET A 70 -0.75 -12.93 -3.90
C MET A 70 0.25 -12.11 -4.74
N GLY A 71 0.91 -11.11 -4.15
CA GLY A 71 1.85 -10.20 -4.81
C GLY A 71 1.16 -9.02 -5.51
N CYS A 72 -0.06 -8.65 -5.15
CA CYS A 72 -0.74 -7.51 -5.75
C CYS A 72 -0.15 -6.19 -5.23
N ILE A 73 0.59 -5.46 -6.07
CA ILE A 73 1.22 -4.17 -5.74
C ILE A 73 0.18 -3.15 -5.23
N PRO A 74 -0.92 -2.88 -5.97
CA PRO A 74 -1.98 -1.98 -5.51
C PRO A 74 -2.50 -2.27 -4.10
N SER A 75 -2.75 -3.55 -3.81
CA SER A 75 -3.36 -3.97 -2.56
C SER A 75 -2.37 -3.87 -1.40
N SER A 76 -1.07 -4.08 -1.63
CA SER A 76 -0.04 -3.82 -0.63
C SER A 76 -0.02 -2.34 -0.24
N LEU A 77 -0.07 -1.43 -1.22
CA LEU A 77 -0.10 0.02 -0.95
C LEU A 77 -1.36 0.44 -0.19
N LEU A 78 -2.55 0.03 -0.68
CA LEU A 78 -3.82 0.36 -0.05
C LEU A 78 -3.94 -0.19 1.38
N LEU A 79 -3.58 -1.47 1.56
CA LEU A 79 -3.59 -2.09 2.88
C LEU A 79 -2.61 -1.38 3.80
N GLY A 80 -1.36 -1.22 3.37
CA GLY A 80 -0.30 -0.63 4.18
C GLY A 80 -0.72 0.74 4.70
N TYR A 81 -1.24 1.60 3.82
CA TYR A 81 -1.69 2.93 4.20
C TYR A 81 -2.88 2.88 5.18
N SER A 82 -3.81 1.95 4.99
CA SER A 82 -4.98 1.77 5.87
C SER A 82 -4.64 1.30 7.29
N LEU A 83 -3.43 0.78 7.52
CA LEU A 83 -2.95 0.36 8.84
C LEU A 83 -2.20 1.48 9.58
N THR A 84 -1.95 2.61 8.92
CA THR A 84 -1.23 3.76 9.50
C THR A 84 -2.18 4.69 10.26
N ARG A 85 -1.63 5.50 11.18
CA ARG A 85 -2.39 6.55 11.88
C ARG A 85 -2.78 7.72 10.98
N GLU A 86 -2.12 7.88 9.84
CA GLU A 86 -2.39 8.95 8.85
C GLU A 86 -3.71 8.76 8.13
N TYR A 87 -4.24 7.54 8.18
CA TYR A 87 -5.48 7.16 7.55
C TYR A 87 -6.73 7.77 8.21
N GLY A 88 -6.55 8.52 9.31
CA GLY A 88 -7.58 9.21 10.07
C GLY A 88 -8.03 8.45 11.32
N ASP A 89 -8.86 9.11 12.15
CA ASP A 89 -9.39 8.64 13.44
C ASP A 89 -10.36 7.45 13.35
N THR A 90 -10.36 6.71 12.24
CA THR A 90 -11.03 5.41 12.23
C THR A 90 -10.20 4.51 13.14
N GLY A 91 -10.76 4.07 14.28
CA GLY A 91 -10.11 3.24 15.31
C GLY A 91 -9.72 1.82 14.85
N ARG A 92 -9.08 1.72 13.68
CA ARG A 92 -8.70 0.53 12.93
C ARG A 92 -7.19 0.47 12.69
N VAL A 93 -6.42 1.35 13.34
CA VAL A 93 -4.96 1.34 13.33
C VAL A 93 -4.50 0.05 13.98
N ILE A 94 -4.13 -0.92 13.15
CA ILE A 94 -3.60 -2.18 13.61
C ILE A 94 -2.18 -2.32 13.04
N CYS A 95 -1.21 -2.00 13.89
CA CYS A 95 0.24 -2.15 13.68
C CYS A 95 0.87 -1.24 12.59
N GLU A 96 1.40 -0.08 13.01
CA GLU A 96 2.15 0.84 12.12
C GLU A 96 3.36 0.18 11.45
N VAL A 97 4.02 -0.75 12.15
CA VAL A 97 5.15 -1.50 11.59
C VAL A 97 4.70 -2.36 10.40
N SER A 98 3.58 -3.07 10.54
CA SER A 98 3.01 -3.84 9.42
C SER A 98 2.54 -2.92 8.28
N GLY A 99 1.91 -1.80 8.62
CA GLY A 99 1.55 -0.77 7.64
C GLY A 99 2.75 -0.32 6.81
N TYR A 100 3.83 0.07 7.49
CA TYR A 100 5.09 0.46 6.87
C TYR A 100 5.64 -0.64 5.95
N GLN A 101 5.69 -1.89 6.42
CA GLN A 101 6.21 -3.02 5.64
C GLN A 101 5.41 -3.25 4.35
N TYR A 102 4.08 -3.26 4.40
CA TYR A 102 3.26 -3.40 3.19
C TYR A 102 3.47 -2.24 2.21
N LEU A 103 3.56 -1.01 2.71
CA LEU A 103 3.85 0.16 1.88
C LEU A 103 5.21 0.03 1.20
N TYR A 104 6.23 -0.31 1.99
CA TYR A 104 7.60 -0.50 1.51
C TYR A 104 7.66 -1.58 0.41
N PHE A 105 7.07 -2.76 0.65
CA PHE A 105 7.01 -3.83 -0.35
C PHE A 105 6.18 -3.45 -1.58
N GLY A 106 5.16 -2.61 -1.42
CA GLY A 106 4.41 -2.06 -2.55
C GLY A 106 5.28 -1.20 -3.46
N ILE A 107 6.04 -0.26 -2.89
CA ILE A 107 6.98 0.59 -3.64
C ILE A 107 8.13 -0.24 -4.22
N GLU A 108 8.70 -1.17 -3.45
CA GLU A 108 9.70 -2.10 -3.93
C GLU A 108 9.19 -2.92 -5.13
N GLY A 109 7.95 -3.41 -5.07
CA GLY A 109 7.32 -4.11 -6.19
C GLY A 109 7.18 -3.24 -7.44
N ILE A 110 6.93 -1.93 -7.30
CA ILE A 110 6.96 -1.00 -8.44
C ILE A 110 8.37 -0.97 -9.04
N LEU A 111 9.39 -0.77 -8.20
CA LEU A 111 10.78 -0.66 -8.65
C LEU A 111 11.35 -1.95 -9.23
N GLN A 112 10.86 -3.12 -8.79
CA GLN A 112 11.31 -4.41 -9.32
C GLN A 112 10.65 -4.75 -10.67
N HIS A 113 9.38 -4.37 -10.86
CA HIS A 113 8.58 -4.84 -11.98
C HIS A 113 8.37 -3.78 -13.09
N TYR A 114 8.91 -2.56 -12.96
CA TYR A 114 8.62 -1.45 -13.90
C TYR A 114 8.98 -1.71 -15.38
N ILE A 115 9.91 -2.63 -15.66
CA ILE A 115 10.33 -2.99 -17.03
C ILE A 115 9.45 -4.11 -17.63
N GLU A 116 8.64 -4.78 -16.81
CA GLU A 116 7.84 -5.92 -17.26
C GLU A 116 6.75 -5.50 -18.27
N PRO A 117 6.48 -6.31 -19.30
CA PRO A 117 5.44 -6.00 -20.28
C PRO A 117 4.08 -5.78 -19.62
N GLY A 118 3.37 -4.73 -20.04
CA GLY A 118 2.05 -4.41 -19.50
C GLY A 118 2.05 -3.69 -18.15
N PHE A 119 3.22 -3.52 -17.50
CA PHE A 119 3.31 -2.83 -16.21
C PHE A 119 2.91 -1.36 -16.34
N TYR A 120 3.46 -0.65 -17.33
CA TYR A 120 3.23 0.78 -17.52
C TYR A 120 1.74 1.09 -17.71
N GLU A 121 1.03 0.24 -18.44
CA GLU A 121 -0.39 0.38 -18.71
C GLU A 121 -1.28 0.18 -17.47
N GLU A 122 -0.79 -0.54 -16.45
CA GLU A 122 -1.51 -0.81 -15.21
C GLU A 122 -1.17 0.23 -14.13
N VAL A 123 0.10 0.61 -14.04
CA VAL A 123 0.59 1.53 -13.01
C VAL A 123 0.13 2.98 -13.23
N GLN A 124 -0.33 3.32 -14.43
CA GLN A 124 -0.98 4.61 -14.73
C GLN A 124 -2.18 4.90 -13.81
N LEU A 125 -2.80 3.88 -13.22
CA LEU A 125 -3.85 4.05 -12.22
C LEU A 125 -3.37 4.68 -10.90
N PHE A 126 -2.05 4.71 -10.66
CA PHE A 126 -1.42 5.15 -9.41
C PHE A 126 -0.68 6.47 -9.58
N PHE A 127 -0.04 6.68 -10.73
CA PHE A 127 0.74 7.88 -10.99
C PHE A 127 -0.18 9.09 -11.17
N GLY A 128 0.01 10.10 -10.30
CA GLY A 128 -0.85 11.29 -10.23
C GLY A 128 -1.93 11.20 -9.14
N ASP A 129 -2.13 10.02 -8.53
CA ASP A 129 -3.05 9.87 -7.40
C ASP A 129 -2.45 10.49 -6.12
N PRO A 130 -3.18 11.35 -5.38
CA PRO A 130 -2.72 11.92 -4.12
C PRO A 130 -2.26 10.88 -3.09
N LEU A 131 -2.83 9.67 -3.13
CA LEU A 131 -2.52 8.60 -2.19
C LEU A 131 -1.08 8.12 -2.31
N LEU A 132 -0.52 8.07 -3.53
CA LEU A 132 0.88 7.69 -3.72
C LEU A 132 1.81 8.72 -3.06
N LEU A 133 1.46 10.01 -3.16
CA LEU A 133 2.19 11.09 -2.50
C LEU A 133 2.11 10.95 -0.96
N GLU A 134 0.91 10.71 -0.41
CA GLU A 134 0.69 10.47 1.03
C GLU A 134 1.51 9.28 1.54
N ILE A 135 1.56 8.18 0.77
CA ILE A 135 2.35 6.99 1.06
C ILE A 135 3.86 7.31 1.09
N CYS A 136 4.36 7.98 0.06
CA CYS A 136 5.78 8.35 -0.01
C CYS A 136 6.18 9.25 1.18
N TRP A 137 5.36 10.26 1.50
CA TRP A 137 5.56 11.08 2.69
C TRP A 137 5.59 10.27 3.98
N TYR A 138 4.64 9.33 4.14
CA TYR A 138 4.59 8.47 5.30
C TYR A 138 5.87 7.63 5.45
N LEU A 139 6.34 6.98 4.39
CA LEU A 139 7.56 6.17 4.43
C LEU A 139 8.78 7.00 4.85
N LEU A 140 8.93 8.21 4.28
CA LEU A 140 10.06 9.11 4.57
C LEU A 140 10.11 9.59 6.03
N ARG A 141 8.96 9.82 6.67
CA ARG A 141 8.95 10.27 8.07
C ARG A 141 8.96 9.13 9.10
N SER A 142 8.50 7.94 8.72
CA SER A 142 8.18 6.88 9.69
C SER A 142 9.30 5.87 9.92
N TYR A 143 10.28 5.75 9.01
CA TYR A 143 11.33 4.73 9.15
C TYR A 143 12.15 4.88 10.45
N LYS A 144 12.65 6.09 10.79
CA LYS A 144 13.41 6.31 12.04
C LYS A 144 12.55 6.15 13.30
N PRO A 145 11.35 6.76 13.41
CA PRO A 145 10.50 6.56 14.59
C PRO A 145 10.11 5.10 14.84
N LEU A 146 10.00 4.29 13.79
CA LEU A 146 9.71 2.86 13.88
C LEU A 146 10.96 2.00 14.12
N GLY A 147 12.16 2.59 14.23
CA GLY A 147 13.42 1.87 14.43
C GLY A 147 13.89 1.08 13.22
N LEU A 148 13.47 1.47 12.01
CA LEU A 148 13.84 0.84 10.75
C LEU A 148 15.00 1.60 10.10
N ASP A 149 16.02 0.88 9.60
CA ASP A 149 17.19 1.48 8.95
C ASP A 149 17.15 1.27 7.43
N HIS A 150 16.62 2.27 6.72
CA HIS A 150 16.43 2.22 5.27
C HIS A 150 16.97 3.46 4.54
N GLY A 151 17.79 4.29 5.20
CA GLY A 151 18.11 5.66 4.77
C GLY A 151 18.47 5.82 3.29
N ASP A 152 19.32 4.93 2.76
CA ASP A 152 19.82 5.00 1.38
C ASP A 152 19.16 4.00 0.43
N HIS A 153 18.08 3.33 0.84
CA HIS A 153 17.44 2.30 0.01
C HIS A 153 16.76 2.92 -1.23
N PRO A 154 16.76 2.26 -2.41
CA PRO A 154 16.10 2.74 -3.62
C PRO A 154 14.61 3.12 -3.42
N VAL A 155 13.91 2.41 -2.53
CA VAL A 155 12.54 2.76 -2.11
C VAL A 155 12.47 4.17 -1.51
N MET A 156 13.41 4.52 -0.63
CA MET A 156 13.45 5.84 0.00
C MET A 156 13.84 6.93 -1.00
N GLN A 157 14.77 6.64 -1.91
CA GLN A 157 15.15 7.55 -3.00
C GLN A 157 13.97 7.83 -3.94
N PHE A 158 13.21 6.79 -4.29
CA PHE A 158 11.98 6.94 -5.07
C PHE A 158 10.97 7.83 -4.35
N CYS A 159 10.73 7.60 -3.06
CA CYS A 159 9.82 8.43 -2.28
C CYS A 159 10.28 9.89 -2.21
N GLN A 160 11.59 10.14 -2.06
CA GLN A 160 12.15 11.50 -2.10
C GLN A 160 11.91 12.18 -3.44
N MET A 161 12.12 11.48 -4.56
CA MET A 161 11.87 12.01 -5.90
C MET A 161 10.39 12.41 -6.08
N VAL A 162 9.47 11.48 -5.79
CA VAL A 162 8.01 11.70 -5.91
C VAL A 162 7.55 12.89 -5.06
N THR A 163 8.07 13.04 -3.85
CA THR A 163 7.71 14.15 -2.95
C THR A 163 8.39 15.47 -3.31
N SER A 164 9.60 15.46 -3.87
CA SER A 164 10.33 16.68 -4.26
C SER A 164 9.75 17.35 -5.51
N ASP A 165 9.31 16.55 -6.48
CA ASP A 165 8.64 17.05 -7.69
C ASP A 165 7.32 17.77 -7.34
N SER A 166 6.65 17.35 -6.26
CA SER A 166 5.40 17.96 -5.80
C SER A 166 5.57 19.35 -5.15
N PHE A 167 6.77 19.69 -4.65
CA PHE A 167 7.09 21.06 -4.21
C PHE A 167 7.49 21.98 -5.36
N SER A 168 7.93 21.42 -6.48
CA SER A 168 8.46 22.15 -7.63
C SER A 168 7.36 22.57 -8.63
N TYR A 169 6.19 21.94 -8.55
CA TYR A 169 4.99 22.30 -9.29
C TYR A 169 3.81 22.47 -8.33
N PRO A 170 3.54 23.69 -7.81
CA PRO A 170 2.24 23.94 -7.20
C PRO A 170 1.17 23.62 -8.25
N ARG A 171 0.22 22.75 -7.92
CA ARG A 171 -0.95 22.49 -8.76
C ARG A 171 -1.53 23.83 -9.21
N LEU A 172 -1.67 24.03 -10.51
CA LEU A 172 -2.22 25.25 -11.14
C LEU A 172 -3.74 25.39 -10.93
N ASP A 173 -4.26 24.73 -9.90
CA ASP A 173 -5.69 24.50 -9.66
C ASP A 173 -6.06 24.94 -8.23
N SER A 174 -5.26 25.84 -7.63
CA SER A 174 -5.59 26.53 -6.37
C SER A 174 -6.46 27.74 -6.63
#